data_AF-A0A6I0LBZ6-F1
#
_entry.id   AF-A0A6I0LBZ6-F1
#
_cell.length_a   1.000
_cell.length_b   1.000
_cell.length_c   1.000
_cell.angle_alpha   90.00
_cell.angle_beta   90.00
_cell.angle_gamma   90.00
#
_symmetry.space_group_name_H-M   'P 1'
#
loop_
_entity.id
_entity.type
_entity.pdbx_description
1 polymer ?
#
loop_
_entity_poly.entity_id
_entity_poly.type
_entity_poly.pdbx_seq_one_letter_code
_entity_poly.pdbx_strand_id
1 'polypeptide(L)'
;MATKKELLEKSQKAIGDYFSLSKYLFGDDAPVDVNEIPKESPFYEAARLLSDEMGLDWDKMSHEDSNRVMLNLLSDYFYNIDVDEKYKPVLTISFQKIE
;
A
#
# COMPACT_ATOMS: atom_id res chain seq x y z
N MET A 1 -16.47 19.00 -6.99
CA MET A 1 -14.99 18.94 -6.91
C MET A 1 -14.61 18.97 -5.45
N ALA A 2 -13.68 18.11 -5.01
CA ALA A 2 -13.17 18.15 -3.65
C ALA A 2 -12.38 19.44 -3.41
N THR A 3 -12.42 19.95 -2.18
CA THR A 3 -11.65 21.10 -1.74
C THR A 3 -10.19 20.72 -1.55
N LYS A 4 -9.27 21.70 -1.60
CA LYS A 4 -7.84 21.49 -1.32
C LYS A 4 -7.61 20.80 0.05
N LYS A 5 -8.44 21.11 1.05
CA LYS A 5 -8.38 20.49 2.38
C LYS A 5 -8.72 18.99 2.32
N GLU A 6 -9.82 18.64 1.66
CA GLU A 6 -10.23 17.23 1.50
C GLU A 6 -9.21 16.43 0.69
N LEU A 7 -8.62 17.04 -0.35
CA LEU A 7 -7.55 16.42 -1.12
C LEU A 7 -6.30 16.18 -0.25
N LEU A 8 -5.91 17.16 0.58
CA LEU A 8 -4.79 17.00 1.50
C LEU A 8 -5.03 15.87 2.51
N GLU A 9 -6.22 15.80 3.12
CA GLU A 9 -6.58 14.74 4.07
C GLU A 9 -6.54 13.35 3.42
N LYS A 10 -7.01 13.22 2.17
CA LYS A 10 -6.92 11.98 1.40
C LYS A 10 -5.49 11.58 1.11
N SER A 11 -4.65 12.50 0.62
CA SER A 11 -3.22 12.21 0.37
C SER A 11 -2.48 11.84 1.66
N GLN A 12 -2.77 12.51 2.78
CA GLN A 12 -2.16 12.18 4.08
C GLN A 12 -2.55 10.77 4.53
N LYS A 13 -3.83 10.40 4.39
CA LYS A 13 -4.28 9.03 4.68
C LYS A 13 -3.58 8.01 3.77
N ALA A 14 -3.55 8.26 2.46
CA ALA A 14 -2.91 7.36 1.49
C ALA A 14 -1.40 7.15 1.78
N ILE A 15 -0.69 8.22 2.17
CA ILE A 15 0.71 8.11 2.62
C ILE A 15 0.81 7.22 3.87
N GLY A 16 -0.07 7.41 4.85
CA GLY A 16 -0.11 6.58 6.06
C GLY A 16 -0.40 5.10 5.75
N ASP A 17 -1.34 4.84 4.84
CA ASP A 17 -1.68 3.50 4.37
C ASP A 17 -0.47 2.85 3.66
N TYR A 18 0.21 3.60 2.76
CA TYR A 18 1.42 3.14 2.07
C TYR A 18 2.56 2.80 3.02
N PHE A 19 2.83 3.66 4.03
CA PHE A 19 3.83 3.36 5.04
C PHE A 19 3.46 2.15 5.90
N SER A 20 2.17 2.00 6.23
CA SER A 20 1.68 0.86 7.01
C SER A 20 1.88 -0.46 6.25
N LEU A 21 1.52 -0.48 4.96
CA LEU A 21 1.75 -1.61 4.07
C LEU A 21 3.26 -1.90 3.93
N SER A 22 4.07 -0.88 3.66
CA SER A 22 5.51 -1.03 3.49
C SER A 22 6.17 -1.60 4.75
N LYS A 23 5.79 -1.10 5.93
CA LYS A 23 6.30 -1.62 7.20
C LYS A 23 5.89 -3.07 7.44
N TYR A 24 4.68 -3.45 7.02
CA TYR A 24 4.20 -4.82 7.14
C TYR A 24 4.96 -5.78 6.20
N LEU A 25 5.16 -5.40 4.94
CA LEU A 25 5.84 -6.22 3.93
C LEU A 25 7.36 -6.26 4.07
N PHE A 26 7.97 -5.29 4.75
CA PHE A 26 9.43 -5.23 4.95
C PHE A 26 9.85 -5.36 6.42
N GLY A 27 8.93 -5.72 7.30
CA GLY A 27 9.19 -5.91 8.73
C GLY A 27 9.79 -7.28 9.04
N ASP A 28 10.18 -7.49 10.31
CA ASP A 28 10.79 -8.76 10.75
C ASP A 28 9.83 -9.95 10.62
N ASP A 29 8.53 -9.71 10.76
CA ASP A 29 7.45 -10.70 10.61
C ASP A 29 6.79 -10.64 9.22
N ALA A 30 7.48 -10.08 8.22
CA ALA A 30 6.94 -9.99 6.87
C ALA A 30 6.68 -11.40 6.30
N PRO A 31 5.55 -11.61 5.62
CA PRO A 31 5.32 -12.86 4.91
C PRO A 31 6.38 -13.05 3.82
N VAL A 32 6.81 -14.29 3.58
CA VAL A 32 7.74 -14.59 2.48
C VAL A 32 7.01 -14.44 1.15
N ASP A 33 5.76 -14.88 1.14
CA ASP A 33 4.86 -14.73 0.01
C ASP A 33 3.57 -14.01 0.38
N VAL A 34 3.08 -13.13 -0.49
CA VAL A 34 1.86 -12.34 -0.20
C VAL A 34 0.61 -13.19 0.01
N ASN A 35 0.57 -14.41 -0.51
CA ASN A 35 -0.54 -15.33 -0.23
C ASN A 35 -0.50 -15.95 1.18
N GLU A 36 0.57 -15.74 1.95
CA GLU A 36 0.68 -16.09 3.37
C GLU A 36 0.09 -15.01 4.30
N ILE A 37 -0.33 -13.86 3.75
CA ILE A 37 -0.99 -12.81 4.53
C ILE A 37 -2.23 -13.41 5.22
N PRO A 38 -2.38 -13.29 6.55
CA PRO A 38 -3.53 -13.81 7.26
C PRO A 38 -4.80 -13.03 6.87
N LYS A 39 -5.95 -13.70 6.86
CA LYS A 39 -7.24 -13.12 6.45
C LYS A 39 -7.68 -11.94 7.30
N GLU A 40 -7.20 -11.87 8.53
CA GLU A 40 -7.46 -10.79 9.48
C GLU A 40 -6.60 -9.55 9.21
N SER A 41 -5.56 -9.67 8.37
CA SER A 41 -4.73 -8.54 7.97
C SER A 41 -5.55 -7.53 7.15
N PRO A 42 -5.39 -6.22 7.40
CA PRO A 42 -6.05 -5.19 6.59
C PRO A 42 -5.60 -5.20 5.12
N PHE A 43 -4.52 -5.90 4.79
CA PHE A 43 -3.96 -5.97 3.44
C PHE A 43 -4.39 -7.23 2.66
N TYR A 44 -5.03 -8.21 3.32
CA TYR A 44 -5.38 -9.50 2.70
C TYR A 44 -6.29 -9.33 1.48
N GLU A 45 -7.43 -8.65 1.65
CA GLU A 45 -8.41 -8.50 0.57
C GLU A 45 -7.82 -7.72 -0.61
N ALA A 46 -7.01 -6.69 -0.34
CA ALA A 46 -6.36 -5.92 -1.39
C ALA A 46 -5.36 -6.77 -2.20
N ALA A 47 -4.52 -7.55 -1.51
CA ALA A 47 -3.57 -8.46 -2.17
C ALA A 47 -4.28 -9.56 -2.96
N ARG A 48 -5.37 -10.11 -2.41
CA ARG A 48 -6.17 -11.16 -3.05
C ARG A 48 -6.85 -10.65 -4.31
N LEU A 49 -7.57 -9.53 -4.22
CA LEU A 49 -8.24 -8.92 -5.38
C LEU A 49 -7.24 -8.60 -6.48
N LEU A 50 -6.08 -8.05 -6.13
CA LEU A 50 -5.03 -7.76 -7.09
C LEU A 50 -4.50 -9.04 -7.77
N SER A 51 -4.32 -10.13 -7.03
CA SER A 51 -3.92 -11.41 -7.62
C SER A 51 -4.98 -11.95 -8.61
N ASP A 52 -6.27 -11.78 -8.29
CA ASP A 52 -7.38 -12.18 -9.14
C ASP A 52 -7.40 -11.32 -10.43
N GLU A 53 -7.18 -10.01 -10.32
CA GLU A 53 -7.04 -9.09 -11.47
C GLU A 53 -5.86 -9.43 -12.37
N MET A 54 -4.78 -9.96 -11.79
CA MET A 54 -3.61 -10.46 -12.51
C MET A 54 -3.81 -11.87 -13.10
N GLY A 55 -4.96 -12.52 -12.83
CA GLY A 55 -5.28 -13.86 -13.31
C GLY A 55 -4.48 -14.98 -12.63
N LEU A 56 -4.07 -14.76 -11.38
CA LEU A 56 -3.26 -15.70 -10.59
C LEU A 56 -4.15 -16.56 -9.69
N ASP A 57 -3.75 -17.81 -9.44
CA ASP A 57 -4.39 -18.67 -8.43
C ASP A 57 -3.76 -18.39 -7.06
N TRP A 58 -4.50 -17.72 -6.18
CA TRP A 58 -4.02 -17.35 -4.83
C TRP A 58 -3.42 -18.52 -4.05
N ASP A 59 -4.04 -19.70 -4.12
CA ASP A 59 -3.65 -20.87 -3.32
C ASP A 59 -2.47 -21.63 -3.94
N LYS A 60 -2.14 -21.36 -5.21
CA LYS A 60 -1.07 -22.04 -5.97
C LYS A 60 -0.04 -21.07 -6.56
N MET A 61 0.02 -19.87 -6.01
CA MET A 61 0.91 -18.81 -6.47
C MET A 61 2.38 -19.20 -6.30
N SER A 62 3.20 -18.96 -7.32
CA SER A 62 4.65 -19.11 -7.21
C SER A 62 5.26 -17.93 -6.45
N HIS A 63 6.48 -18.09 -5.92
CA HIS A 63 7.20 -16.99 -5.28
C HIS A 63 7.42 -15.79 -6.24
N GLU A 64 7.61 -16.05 -7.53
CA GLU A 64 7.76 -14.97 -8.52
C GLU A 64 6.44 -14.21 -8.70
N ASP A 65 5.32 -14.92 -8.83
CA ASP A 65 4.00 -14.32 -8.96
C ASP A 65 3.60 -13.54 -7.69
N SER A 66 3.94 -14.09 -6.53
CA SER A 66 3.81 -13.44 -5.22
C SER A 66 4.58 -12.12 -5.17
N ASN A 67 5.86 -12.10 -5.58
CA ASN A 67 6.63 -10.87 -5.68
C ASN A 67 6.00 -9.86 -6.66
N ARG A 68 5.42 -10.31 -7.78
CA ARG A 68 4.72 -9.42 -8.71
C ARG A 68 3.48 -8.81 -8.06
N VAL A 69 2.68 -9.59 -7.34
CA VAL A 69 1.51 -9.08 -6.59
C VAL A 69 1.97 -8.08 -5.52
N MET A 70 3.03 -8.39 -4.76
CA MET A 70 3.60 -7.48 -3.76
C MET A 70 3.99 -6.12 -4.37
N LEU A 71 4.70 -6.14 -5.51
CA LEU A 71 5.14 -4.91 -6.20
C LEU A 71 3.96 -4.09 -6.73
N ASN A 72 2.94 -4.75 -7.30
CA ASN A 72 1.75 -4.06 -7.76
C ASN A 72 0.93 -3.50 -6.58
N LEU A 73 0.85 -4.21 -5.46
CA LEU A 73 0.15 -3.73 -4.26
C LEU A 73 0.83 -2.47 -3.69
N LEU A 74 2.16 -2.48 -3.59
CA LEU A 74 2.94 -1.30 -3.21
C LEU A 74 2.75 -0.14 -4.20
N SER A 75 2.72 -0.45 -5.49
CA SER A 75 2.49 0.52 -6.56
C SER A 75 1.12 1.19 -6.43
N ASP A 76 0.05 0.42 -6.24
CA ASP A 76 -1.31 0.94 -6.08
C ASP A 76 -1.43 1.86 -4.88
N TYR A 77 -0.87 1.44 -3.73
CA TYR A 77 -0.85 2.27 -2.52
C TYR A 77 -0.04 3.55 -2.72
N PHE A 78 1.06 3.50 -3.49
CA PHE A 78 1.85 4.68 -3.81
C PHE A 78 1.09 5.64 -4.73
N TYR A 79 0.45 5.14 -5.78
CA TYR A 79 -0.30 5.99 -6.72
C TYR A 79 -1.55 6.61 -6.09
N ASN A 80 -2.15 5.96 -5.09
CA ASN A 80 -3.25 6.54 -4.30
C ASN A 80 -2.89 7.82 -3.54
N ILE A 81 -1.60 8.16 -3.42
CA ILE A 81 -1.14 9.42 -2.81
C ILE A 81 -1.49 10.62 -3.70
N ASP A 82 -1.45 10.44 -5.03
CA ASP A 82 -1.75 11.47 -6.01
C ASP A 82 -3.25 11.50 -6.33
N VAL A 83 -3.98 12.28 -5.53
CA VAL A 83 -5.45 12.26 -5.50
C VAL A 83 -6.11 13.22 -6.50
N ASP A 84 -5.36 14.14 -7.10
CA ASP A 84 -5.88 15.14 -8.04
C ASP A 84 -4.77 15.68 -8.96
N GLU A 85 -4.96 15.58 -10.27
CA GLU A 85 -3.97 15.99 -11.29
C GLU A 85 -3.54 17.47 -11.21
N LYS A 86 -4.34 18.34 -10.57
CA LYS A 86 -4.03 19.76 -10.42
C LYS A 86 -3.13 20.05 -9.22
N TYR A 87 -3.00 19.12 -8.29
CA TYR A 87 -2.27 19.31 -7.03
C TYR A 87 -1.26 18.20 -6.82
N LYS A 88 0.02 18.55 -6.84
CA LYS A 88 1.08 17.63 -6.45
C LYS A 88 1.18 17.54 -4.92
N PRO A 89 0.99 16.36 -4.29
CA PRO A 89 1.23 16.20 -2.86
C PRO A 89 2.73 16.36 -2.54
N VAL A 90 3.03 17.05 -1.42
CA VAL A 90 4.39 17.22 -0.91
C VAL A 90 4.44 16.73 0.53
N LEU A 91 5.21 15.67 0.80
CA LEU A 91 5.44 15.16 2.15
C LEU A 91 6.61 15.92 2.78
N THR A 92 6.37 16.51 3.95
CA THR A 92 7.42 17.11 4.78
C THR A 92 7.45 16.39 6.11
N ILE A 93 8.58 15.75 6.42
CA ILE A 93 8.84 15.16 7.74
C ILE A 93 9.74 16.13 8.48
N SER A 94 9.30 16.59 9.65
CA SER A 94 10.09 17.47 10.52
C SER A 94 10.11 16.88 11.92
N PHE A 95 11.27 16.98 12.57
CA PHE A 95 11.48 16.51 13.93
C PHE A 95 11.85 17.70 14.80
N GLN A 96 11.24 17.78 15.98
CA GLN A 96 11.69 18.69 17.02
C GLN A 96 12.41 17.88 18.10
N LYS A 97 13.52 18.42 18.58
CA LYS A 97 14.29 17.81 19.66
C LYS A 97 13.44 17.79 20.94
N ILE A 98 13.44 16.66 21.62
CA ILE A 98 12.91 16.56 22.98
C ILE A 98 14.00 17.11 23.91
N GLU A 99 13.70 18.21 24.62
CA GLU A 99 14.54 18.77 25.69
C GLU A 99 14.55 17.86 26.91
#